data_AF-A0AAP9NB89-F1
#
_entry.id   AF-A0AAP9NB89-F1
#
_cell.length_a   1.000
_cell.length_b   1.000
_cell.length_c   1.000
_cell.angle_alpha   90.00
_cell.angle_beta   90.00
_cell.angle_gamma   90.00
#
_symmetry.space_group_name_H-M   'P 1'
#
loop_
_entity.id
_entity.type
_entity.pdbx_description
1 polymer ?
#
loop_
_entity_poly.entity_id
_entity_poly.type
_entity_poly.pdbx_seq_one_letter_code
_entity_poly.pdbx_strand_id
1 'polypeptide(L)'
;MKITRLNTKFSLQHTPVLPNGGKLQTITDNNKFKNIMDENMLKRYEKRINRVKYLKGSYMNNTKWKKLFTTICKNSIVYCPCEVRVKLLGEDNNLFRISLYLENEEYTRDDISGPPTRLSDIEYLVMTLQSKDEMFRLEKLINELGKYEYQLDDETYTIKIYGYK
;
A
#
# COMPACT_ATOMS: atom_id res chain seq x y z
N MET A 1 -46.23 -60.36 11.34
CA MET A 1 -46.81 -59.29 10.50
C MET A 1 -45.78 -58.92 9.44
N LYS A 2 -46.04 -59.21 8.16
CA LYS A 2 -45.12 -58.91 7.04
C LYS A 2 -45.21 -57.42 6.74
N ILE A 3 -44.10 -56.69 6.81
CA ILE A 3 -44.00 -55.34 6.27
C ILE A 3 -43.09 -55.40 5.05
N THR A 4 -43.75 -55.39 3.89
CA THR A 4 -43.17 -55.28 2.56
C THR A 4 -42.89 -53.81 2.26
N ARG A 5 -41.78 -53.55 1.57
CA ARG A 5 -41.18 -52.24 1.28
C ARG A 5 -42.14 -51.19 0.71
N LEU A 6 -42.04 -49.96 1.21
CA LEU A 6 -42.37 -48.74 0.46
C LEU A 6 -41.04 -48.05 0.07
N ASN A 7 -40.75 -48.12 -1.22
CA ASN A 7 -39.63 -47.43 -1.87
C ASN A 7 -40.11 -46.01 -2.20
N THR A 8 -39.75 -45.03 -1.37
CA THR A 8 -39.96 -43.61 -1.72
C THR A 8 -38.63 -42.88 -1.60
N LYS A 9 -37.91 -42.83 -2.73
CA LYS A 9 -36.81 -41.90 -2.94
C LYS A 9 -37.39 -40.48 -2.96
N PHE A 10 -37.44 -39.82 -1.81
CA PHE A 10 -37.58 -38.36 -1.78
C PHE A 10 -36.19 -37.74 -1.81
N SER A 11 -35.65 -37.57 -3.01
CA SER A 11 -34.54 -36.66 -3.26
C SER A 11 -35.10 -35.24 -3.33
N LEU A 12 -35.23 -34.58 -2.19
CA LEU A 12 -35.50 -33.14 -2.16
C LEU A 12 -34.17 -32.39 -2.26
N GLN A 13 -33.54 -32.44 -3.44
CA GLN A 13 -32.57 -31.42 -3.83
C GLN A 13 -33.34 -30.21 -4.35
N HIS A 14 -33.92 -29.43 -3.45
CA HIS A 14 -34.39 -28.10 -3.82
C HIS A 14 -33.17 -27.18 -3.88
N THR A 15 -32.55 -27.09 -5.05
CA THR A 15 -31.73 -25.93 -5.38
C THR A 15 -32.63 -24.70 -5.43
N PRO A 16 -32.33 -23.62 -4.69
CA PRO A 16 -33.10 -22.38 -4.81
C PRO A 16 -32.96 -21.84 -6.23
N VAL A 17 -34.09 -21.67 -6.91
CA VAL A 17 -34.19 -21.08 -8.25
C VAL A 17 -34.70 -19.66 -8.08
N LEU A 18 -34.03 -18.70 -8.73
CA LEU A 18 -34.51 -17.31 -8.76
C LEU A 18 -35.86 -17.23 -9.51
N PRO A 19 -36.70 -16.20 -9.29
CA PRO A 19 -38.01 -16.06 -9.95
C PRO A 19 -37.96 -16.11 -11.49
N ASN A 20 -36.76 -16.01 -12.07
CA ASN A 20 -36.50 -15.91 -13.49
C ASN A 20 -35.91 -17.23 -14.06
N GLY A 21 -35.91 -18.33 -13.29
CA GLY A 21 -35.45 -19.65 -13.75
C GLY A 21 -33.93 -19.86 -13.79
N GLY A 22 -33.13 -18.89 -13.34
CA GLY A 22 -31.68 -19.04 -13.22
C GLY A 22 -31.27 -19.89 -12.01
N LYS A 23 -30.40 -20.88 -12.21
CA LYS A 23 -29.74 -21.62 -11.11
C LYS A 23 -28.69 -20.73 -10.46
N LEU A 24 -28.72 -20.63 -9.13
CA LEU A 24 -27.61 -20.06 -8.35
C LEU A 24 -26.40 -21.01 -8.48
N GLN A 25 -25.29 -20.51 -9.02
CA GLN A 25 -24.02 -21.23 -8.97
C GLN A 25 -23.49 -21.24 -7.54
N THR A 26 -23.26 -22.42 -6.98
CA THR A 26 -22.51 -22.59 -5.74
C THR A 26 -21.06 -22.22 -5.99
N ILE A 27 -20.60 -21.11 -5.40
CA ILE A 27 -19.18 -20.76 -5.38
C ILE A 27 -18.49 -21.73 -4.42
N THR A 28 -17.85 -22.75 -4.97
CA THR A 28 -16.88 -23.58 -4.25
C THR A 28 -15.55 -23.34 -4.92
N ASP A 29 -14.76 -22.40 -4.39
CA ASP A 29 -13.35 -22.23 -4.72
C ASP A 29 -12.68 -21.43 -3.58
N ASN A 30 -12.30 -22.15 -2.51
CA ASN A 30 -11.60 -21.62 -1.34
C ASN A 30 -10.12 -21.26 -1.63
N ASN A 31 -9.76 -20.85 -2.84
CA ASN A 31 -8.37 -20.50 -3.20
C ASN A 31 -8.25 -19.34 -4.22
N LYS A 32 -9.27 -18.50 -4.37
CA LYS A 32 -9.31 -17.45 -5.41
C LYS A 32 -9.28 -16.01 -4.89
N PHE A 33 -8.65 -15.78 -3.74
CA PHE A 33 -8.20 -14.44 -3.31
C PHE A 33 -6.69 -14.26 -3.52
N LYS A 34 -6.14 -14.85 -4.59
CA LYS A 34 -4.87 -14.39 -5.12
C LYS A 34 -5.14 -13.09 -5.88
N ASN A 35 -4.58 -11.99 -5.38
CA ASN A 35 -4.49 -10.69 -6.05
C ASN A 35 -4.09 -10.87 -7.52
N ILE A 36 -5.04 -10.79 -8.45
CA ILE A 36 -4.75 -10.69 -9.87
C ILE A 36 -5.08 -9.26 -10.27
N MET A 37 -4.09 -8.39 -10.16
CA MET A 37 -4.05 -7.21 -10.99
C MET A 37 -4.00 -7.70 -12.44
N ASP A 38 -4.99 -7.34 -13.27
CA ASP A 38 -5.00 -7.69 -14.70
C ASP A 38 -3.65 -7.28 -15.32
N GLU A 39 -2.98 -8.17 -16.06
CA GLU A 39 -1.70 -7.90 -16.71
C GLU A 39 -1.74 -6.61 -17.53
N ASN A 40 -2.89 -6.29 -18.12
CA ASN A 40 -3.10 -5.05 -18.87
C ASN A 40 -3.08 -3.82 -17.97
N MET A 41 -3.62 -3.91 -16.75
CA MET A 41 -3.57 -2.85 -15.75
C MET A 41 -2.13 -2.62 -15.29
N LEU A 42 -1.37 -3.69 -15.05
CA LEU A 42 0.04 -3.59 -14.65
C LEU A 42 0.90 -2.96 -15.75
N LYS A 43 0.73 -3.38 -17.01
CA LYS A 43 1.45 -2.79 -18.16
C LYS A 43 1.16 -1.29 -18.32
N ARG A 44 -0.10 -0.88 -18.15
CA ARG A 44 -0.49 0.55 -18.19
C ARG A 44 0.14 1.33 -17.04
N TYR A 45 0.12 0.75 -15.83
CA TYR A 45 0.77 1.32 -14.66
C TYR A 45 2.27 1.54 -14.91
N GLU A 46 3.00 0.49 -15.30
CA GLU A 46 4.45 0.58 -15.55
C GLU A 46 4.79 1.60 -16.65
N LYS A 47 4.02 1.63 -17.74
CA LYS A 47 4.19 2.63 -18.81
C LYS A 47 4.02 4.06 -18.30
N ARG A 48 3.00 4.31 -17.46
CA ARG A 48 2.75 5.61 -16.84
C ARG A 48 3.91 5.99 -15.91
N ILE A 49 4.32 5.10 -15.01
CA ILE A 49 5.41 5.35 -14.05
C ILE A 49 6.72 5.64 -14.78
N ASN A 50 7.10 4.84 -15.77
CA ASN A 50 8.34 5.03 -16.53
C ASN A 50 8.37 6.37 -17.26
N ARG A 51 7.23 6.83 -17.79
CA ARG A 51 7.13 8.16 -18.40
C ARG A 51 7.39 9.26 -17.37
N VAL A 52 6.81 9.18 -16.17
CA VAL A 52 7.03 10.18 -15.12
C VAL A 52 8.49 10.14 -14.63
N LYS A 53 9.07 8.94 -14.47
CA LYS A 53 10.49 8.77 -14.09
C LYS A 53 11.45 9.36 -15.11
N TYR A 54 11.12 9.31 -16.40
CA TYR A 54 11.93 9.94 -17.44
C TYR A 54 11.86 11.47 -17.38
N LEU A 55 10.70 12.02 -17.01
CA LEU A 55 10.47 13.47 -16.96
C LEU A 55 11.02 14.13 -15.69
N LYS A 56 11.14 13.39 -14.58
CA LYS A 56 11.60 13.89 -13.29
C LYS A 56 12.97 13.33 -12.93
N GLY A 57 13.83 14.13 -12.31
CA GLY A 57 15.12 13.63 -11.80
C GLY A 57 14.89 12.71 -10.61
N SER A 58 15.56 11.54 -10.59
CA SER A 58 15.50 10.64 -9.43
C SER A 58 16.59 11.01 -8.42
N TYR A 59 16.19 11.20 -7.16
CA TYR A 59 17.09 11.44 -6.02
C TYR A 59 17.19 10.23 -5.08
N MET A 60 16.34 9.22 -5.30
CA MET A 60 16.17 8.08 -4.40
C MET A 60 16.06 6.77 -5.16
N ASN A 61 16.68 5.72 -4.60
CA ASN A 61 16.49 4.33 -5.00
C ASN A 61 15.91 3.52 -3.81
N ASN A 62 15.53 2.27 -4.06
CA ASN A 62 14.95 1.39 -3.02
C ASN A 62 15.84 1.30 -1.77
N THR A 63 17.15 1.14 -1.94
CA THR A 63 18.10 1.05 -0.83
C THR A 63 18.13 2.32 0.01
N LYS A 64 18.13 3.49 -0.64
CA LYS A 64 18.18 4.79 0.04
C LYS A 64 16.87 5.09 0.77
N TRP A 65 15.72 4.74 0.19
CA TRP A 65 14.42 4.77 0.87
C TRP A 65 14.39 3.85 2.07
N LYS A 66 14.79 2.58 1.90
CA LYS A 66 14.83 1.59 2.99
C LYS A 66 15.71 2.05 4.14
N LYS A 67 16.90 2.59 3.84
CA LYS A 67 17.81 3.16 4.84
C LYS A 67 17.14 4.30 5.61
N LEU A 68 16.48 5.22 4.91
CA LEU A 68 15.76 6.34 5.52
C LEU A 68 14.65 5.84 6.47
N PHE A 69 13.74 5.01 5.98
CA PHE A 69 12.63 4.47 6.79
C PHE A 69 13.15 3.70 8.01
N THR A 70 14.12 2.82 7.83
CA THR A 70 14.73 2.05 8.94
C THR A 70 15.31 2.98 10.00
N THR A 71 15.99 4.04 9.58
CA THR A 71 16.65 4.97 10.50
C THR A 71 15.62 5.79 11.28
N ILE A 72 14.57 6.29 10.60
CA ILE A 72 13.47 7.01 11.23
C ILE A 72 12.80 6.15 12.31
N CYS A 73 12.48 4.89 11.99
CA CYS A 73 11.84 3.99 12.94
C CYS A 73 12.74 3.61 14.12
N LYS A 74 14.03 3.30 13.87
CA LYS A 74 14.97 2.93 14.94
C LYS A 74 15.21 4.05 15.95
N ASN A 75 15.21 5.30 15.50
CA ASN A 75 15.44 6.44 16.37
C ASN A 75 14.16 6.92 17.08
N SER A 76 13.05 6.19 16.89
CA SER A 76 11.74 6.47 17.48
C SER A 76 11.30 7.94 17.34
N ILE A 77 11.78 8.62 16.28
CA ILE A 77 11.36 10.00 15.97
C ILE A 77 9.87 10.00 15.62
N VAL A 78 9.40 8.90 15.04
CA VAL A 78 8.01 8.63 14.75
C VAL A 78 7.48 7.68 15.84
N TYR A 79 7.24 8.19 17.04
CA TYR A 79 6.28 7.53 17.93
C TYR A 79 4.87 7.80 17.38
N CYS A 80 4.01 6.79 17.47
CA CYS A 80 2.62 6.79 17.01
C CYS A 80 1.86 7.99 17.60
N PRO A 81 1.83 9.15 16.90
CA PRO A 81 0.86 9.40 15.84
C PRO A 81 1.43 10.19 14.62
N CYS A 82 2.74 10.22 14.36
CA CYS A 82 3.23 10.93 13.15
C CYS A 82 2.64 10.29 11.91
N GLU A 83 1.88 11.07 11.15
CA GLU A 83 1.21 10.58 9.95
C GLU A 83 2.20 10.60 8.78
N VAL A 84 2.79 9.45 8.50
CA VAL A 84 3.66 9.27 7.34
C VAL A 84 2.80 9.07 6.11
N ARG A 85 2.85 10.02 5.18
CA ARG A 85 2.14 9.98 3.91
C ARG A 85 3.11 9.99 2.74
N VAL A 86 2.75 9.36 1.63
CA VAL A 86 3.52 9.45 0.37
C VAL A 86 2.65 9.87 -0.78
N LYS A 87 3.25 10.59 -1.72
CA LYS A 87 2.74 10.70 -3.09
C LYS A 87 3.48 9.70 -3.95
N LEU A 88 2.75 8.86 -4.68
CA LEU A 88 3.33 7.96 -5.68
C LEU A 88 3.39 8.63 -7.04
N LEU A 89 4.35 8.21 -7.85
CA LEU A 89 4.47 8.66 -9.23
C LEU A 89 3.20 8.33 -10.03
N GLY A 90 2.81 9.26 -10.90
CA GLY A 90 1.67 9.08 -11.81
C GLY A 90 0.30 9.16 -11.15
N GLU A 91 0.21 9.25 -9.82
CA GLU A 91 -1.04 9.50 -9.10
C GLU A 91 -1.33 11.01 -9.00
N ASP A 92 -2.60 11.37 -9.16
CA ASP A 92 -3.07 12.75 -9.09
C ASP A 92 -3.16 13.19 -7.63
N ASN A 93 -2.27 14.09 -7.18
CA ASN A 93 -2.22 14.78 -5.86
C ASN A 93 -2.63 14.02 -4.58
N ASN A 94 -2.83 12.72 -4.67
CA ASN A 94 -3.31 11.87 -3.61
C ASN A 94 -2.11 11.48 -2.77
N LEU A 95 -2.28 11.68 -1.46
CA LEU A 95 -1.35 11.23 -0.45
C LEU A 95 -1.91 9.97 0.19
N PHE A 96 -1.09 8.94 0.26
CA PHE A 96 -1.45 7.66 0.86
C PHE A 96 -0.72 7.50 2.17
N ARG A 97 -1.41 6.97 3.17
CA ARG A 97 -0.76 6.59 4.43
C ARG A 97 0.11 5.37 4.17
N ILE A 98 1.36 5.43 4.64
CA ILE A 98 2.21 4.24 4.71
C ILE A 98 2.31 3.83 6.16
N SER A 99 1.91 2.59 6.43
CA SER A 99 2.23 1.92 7.69
C SER A 99 3.60 1.25 7.53
N LEU A 100 4.56 1.67 8.34
CA LEU A 100 5.94 1.19 8.32
C LEU A 100 6.06 -0.05 9.21
N TYR A 101 5.78 -1.23 8.65
CA TYR A 101 5.98 -2.49 9.37
C TYR A 101 7.44 -2.95 9.20
N LEU A 102 8.24 -2.73 10.24
CA LEU A 102 9.69 -3.04 10.24
C LEU A 102 10.01 -4.53 10.17
N GLU A 103 9.11 -5.40 10.65
CA GLU A 103 9.40 -6.82 10.87
C GLU A 103 9.57 -7.61 9.56
N ASN A 104 8.86 -7.22 8.49
CA ASN A 104 8.85 -7.95 7.22
C ASN A 104 9.35 -7.13 6.02
N GLU A 105 9.77 -5.87 6.23
CA GLU A 105 10.13 -4.95 5.13
C GLU A 105 8.99 -4.73 4.12
N GLU A 106 7.76 -4.98 4.54
CA GLU A 106 6.55 -4.83 3.76
C GLU A 106 5.92 -3.46 4.04
N TYR A 107 5.42 -2.82 2.98
CA TYR A 107 4.80 -1.51 3.05
C TYR A 107 3.36 -1.62 2.57
N THR A 108 2.41 -1.32 3.44
CA THR A 108 0.98 -1.32 3.09
C THR A 108 0.51 0.10 2.85
N ARG A 109 -0.21 0.27 1.74
CA ARG A 109 -0.92 1.50 1.38
C ARG A 109 -2.26 1.53 2.11
N ASP A 110 -2.50 2.56 2.92
CA ASP A 110 -3.79 2.81 3.60
C ASP A 110 -4.33 1.59 4.36
N ASP A 111 -3.43 0.77 4.94
CA ASP A 111 -3.77 -0.48 5.64
C ASP A 111 -4.55 -1.50 4.78
N ILE A 112 -4.55 -1.34 3.45
CA ILE A 112 -5.16 -2.24 2.47
C ILE A 112 -4.05 -3.06 1.79
N SER A 113 -4.28 -4.37 1.63
CA SER A 113 -3.45 -5.24 0.77
C SER A 113 -3.63 -4.85 -0.71
N GLY A 114 -2.88 -3.84 -1.15
CA GLY A 114 -2.71 -3.46 -2.55
C GLY A 114 -1.44 -4.05 -3.17
N PRO A 115 -1.20 -3.82 -4.48
CA PRO A 115 0.08 -4.19 -5.09
C PRO A 115 1.24 -3.56 -4.29
N PRO A 116 2.38 -4.27 -4.14
CA PRO A 116 3.48 -3.81 -3.33
C PRO A 116 3.92 -2.44 -3.82
N THR A 117 3.78 -1.43 -2.96
CA THR A 117 4.24 -0.08 -3.27
C THR A 117 5.76 -0.16 -3.37
N ARG A 118 6.30 -0.14 -4.59
CA ARG A 118 7.75 -0.07 -4.78
C ARG A 118 8.21 1.26 -4.20
N LEU A 119 9.13 1.25 -3.24
CA LEU A 119 9.66 2.49 -2.65
C LEU A 119 10.24 3.43 -3.72
N SER A 120 10.83 2.85 -4.77
CA SER A 120 11.33 3.55 -5.96
C SER A 120 10.27 4.32 -6.75
N ASP A 121 8.99 4.14 -6.43
CA ASP A 121 7.89 4.80 -7.11
C ASP A 121 7.30 5.92 -6.25
N ILE A 122 7.86 6.19 -5.08
CA ILE A 122 7.54 7.34 -4.24
C ILE A 122 8.09 8.61 -4.90
N GLU A 123 7.21 9.53 -5.25
CA GLU A 123 7.56 10.88 -5.72
C GLU A 123 8.10 11.72 -4.57
N TYR A 124 7.34 11.79 -3.47
CA TYR A 124 7.80 12.37 -2.22
C TYR A 124 7.08 11.77 -1.02
N LEU A 125 7.76 11.79 0.12
CA LEU A 125 7.26 11.47 1.45
C LEU A 125 6.93 12.79 2.16
N VAL A 126 5.86 12.79 2.95
CA VAL A 126 5.49 13.87 3.86
C VAL A 126 5.35 13.29 5.26
N MET A 127 6.01 13.93 6.22
CA MET A 127 5.85 13.61 7.64
C MET A 127 5.53 14.89 8.40
N THR A 128 4.41 14.87 9.11
CA THR A 128 4.01 15.94 10.02
C THR A 128 4.35 15.51 11.45
N LEU A 129 5.09 16.35 12.16
CA LEU A 129 5.67 16.07 13.47
C LEU A 129 4.93 16.84 14.57
N GLN A 130 5.13 16.45 15.83
CA GLN A 130 4.40 17.06 16.94
C GLN A 130 4.99 18.39 17.38
N SER A 131 6.28 18.61 17.09
CA SER A 131 6.99 19.80 17.53
C SER A 131 8.12 20.19 16.58
N LYS A 132 8.54 21.45 16.70
CA LYS A 132 9.71 21.97 16.01
C LYS A 132 11.00 21.22 16.38
N ASP A 133 11.14 20.81 17.65
CA ASP A 133 12.31 20.08 18.12
C ASP A 133 12.42 18.69 17.48
N GLU A 134 11.30 18.00 17.28
CA GLU A 134 11.28 16.72 16.54
C GLU A 134 11.69 16.92 15.08
N MET A 135 11.21 17.99 14.45
CA MET A 135 11.58 18.34 13.08
C MET A 135 13.07 18.58 12.93
N PHE A 136 13.69 19.32 13.85
CA PHE A 136 15.14 19.53 13.84
C PHE A 136 15.93 18.25 14.12
N ARG A 137 15.45 17.39 15.04
CA ARG A 137 16.08 16.08 15.27
C ARG A 137 16.05 15.22 14.01
N LEU A 138 14.93 15.23 13.30
CA LEU A 138 14.77 14.48 12.06
C LEU A 138 15.62 15.05 10.93
N GLU A 139 15.66 16.37 10.79
CA GLU A 139 16.53 17.05 9.83
C GLU A 139 18.00 16.67 10.07
N LYS A 140 18.46 16.77 11.31
CA LYS A 140 19.83 16.39 11.68
C LYS A 140 20.11 14.93 11.32
N LEU A 141 19.18 14.03 11.63
CA LEU A 141 19.31 12.61 11.30
C LEU A 141 19.38 12.37 9.80
N ILE A 142 18.58 13.07 9.00
CA ILE A 142 18.61 12.98 7.52
C ILE A 142 19.95 13.44 6.98
N ASN A 143 20.47 14.57 7.49
CA ASN A 143 21.75 15.13 7.09
C ASN A 143 22.93 14.22 7.46
N GLU A 144 22.87 13.55 8.62
CA GLU A 144 23.85 12.53 9.01
C GLU A 144 23.76 11.25 8.16
N LEU A 145 22.56 10.90 7.68
CA LEU A 145 22.32 9.68 6.93
C LEU A 145 22.90 9.71 5.50
N GLY A 146 22.96 10.90 4.90
CA GLY A 146 23.51 11.14 3.57
C GLY A 146 22.91 12.38 2.90
N LYS A 147 23.14 12.50 1.58
CA LYS A 147 22.56 13.59 0.78
C LYS A 147 21.13 13.25 0.39
N TYR A 148 20.14 13.88 1.03
CA TYR A 148 18.72 13.76 0.70
C TYR A 148 18.18 15.11 0.24
N GLU A 149 17.27 15.10 -0.72
CA GLU A 149 16.53 16.30 -1.12
C GLU A 149 15.26 16.41 -0.28
N TYR A 150 15.11 17.49 0.47
CA TYR A 150 13.94 17.71 1.30
C TYR A 150 13.58 19.20 1.41
N GLN A 151 12.36 19.45 1.88
CA GLN A 151 11.86 20.77 2.25
C GLN A 151 11.26 20.70 3.66
N LEU A 152 11.46 21.77 4.41
CA LEU A 152 10.86 21.96 5.73
C LEU A 152 9.77 23.01 5.65
N ASP A 153 8.73 22.81 6.46
CA ASP A 153 7.69 23.77 6.74
C ASP A 153 7.59 23.94 8.26
N ASP A 154 8.14 25.05 8.75
CA ASP A 154 8.19 25.43 10.16
C ASP A 154 6.81 25.75 10.73
N GLU A 155 5.83 26.12 9.91
CA GLU A 155 4.49 26.47 10.37
C GLU A 155 3.67 25.23 10.68
N THR A 156 3.82 24.19 9.84
CA THR A 156 3.09 22.92 9.99
C THR A 156 3.92 21.80 10.60
N TYR A 157 5.17 22.08 11.00
CA TYR A 157 6.16 21.09 11.47
C TYR A 157 6.28 19.89 10.54
N THR A 158 6.32 20.18 9.24
CA THR A 158 6.28 19.17 8.18
C THR A 158 7.62 19.09 7.49
N ILE A 159 8.08 17.85 7.25
CA ILE A 159 9.19 17.57 6.36
C ILE A 159 8.68 16.83 5.12
N LYS A 160 9.06 17.34 3.94
CA LYS A 160 8.81 16.70 2.65
C LYS A 160 10.12 16.22 2.05
N ILE A 161 10.27 14.91 1.87
CA ILE A 161 11.49 14.28 1.32
C ILE A 161 11.22 13.77 -0.09
N TYR A 162 12.04 14.16 -1.06
CA TYR A 162 11.82 13.87 -2.47
C TYR A 162 12.50 12.59 -2.93
N GLY A 163 11.74 11.73 -3.60
CA GLY A 163 12.26 10.68 -4.47
C GLY A 163 12.47 11.17 -5.90
N TYR A 164 11.58 12.04 -6.36
CA TYR A 164 11.61 12.65 -7.68
C TYR A 164 11.24 14.14 -7.60
N LYS A 165 11.93 14.99 -8.36
CA LYS A 165 11.64 16.42 -8.49
C LYS A 165 11.92 16.89 -9.91
#